data_AF-L1K469-F1
#
_entry.id   AF-L1K469-F1
#
_cell.length_a   1.000
_cell.length_b   1.000
_cell.length_c   1.000
_cell.angle_alpha   90.00
_cell.angle_beta   90.00
_cell.angle_gamma   90.00
#
_symmetry.space_group_name_H-M   'P 1'
#
loop_
_entity.id
_entity.type
_entity.pdbx_description
1 polymer ?
#
loop_
_entity_poly.entity_id
_entity_poly.type
_entity_poly.pdbx_seq_one_letter_code
_entity_poly.pdbx_strand_id
1 'polypeptide(L)'
;MHLNMFVRRYGKFAPSVSLVCGLVTLFGTYALAVLNNHIPEGMWLPFISLNGALAPERWLYLAGFWLTSIGICVSAKYAKDTFLWRAESHLQCLAKISYYFSLIAAMGLIVQATIPLQSNIFDVIKREAELRAQSMIHQTGALVLFLAGYAHCITMDILLFRSHALPSSTFSKRLKLVLTFLMLAPFFLAFIPHPASSVGPKKTVEEISYGAVGQWTCVGALLLYFASYHLEFCGTHSDGPRHH
;
A
#
# COMPACT_ATOMS: atom_id res chain seq x y z
N MET A 1 6.68 21.40 -19.51
CA MET A 1 5.46 22.18 -19.21
C MET A 1 4.18 21.33 -19.20
N HIS A 2 3.95 20.45 -20.18
CA HIS A 2 2.70 19.66 -20.30
C HIS A 2 2.36 18.74 -19.11
N LEU A 3 3.35 18.04 -18.54
CA LEU A 3 3.11 17.13 -17.41
C LEU A 3 2.55 17.86 -16.18
N ASN A 4 3.03 19.07 -15.88
CA ASN A 4 2.53 19.86 -14.75
C ASN A 4 1.08 20.31 -14.96
N MET A 5 0.68 20.64 -16.20
CA MET A 5 -0.71 20.97 -16.51
C MET A 5 -1.62 19.75 -16.38
N PHE A 6 -1.16 18.58 -16.85
CA PHE A 6 -1.91 17.34 -16.73
C PHE A 6 -2.17 16.97 -15.26
N VAL A 7 -1.10 16.96 -14.43
CA VAL A 7 -1.21 16.65 -13.00
C VAL A 7 -2.13 17.64 -12.30
N ARG A 8 -2.05 18.94 -12.60
CA ARG A 8 -2.98 19.93 -12.01
C ARG A 8 -4.45 19.69 -12.37
N ARG A 9 -4.73 19.23 -13.59
CA ARG A 9 -6.11 19.04 -14.06
C ARG A 9 -6.73 17.72 -13.56
N TYR A 10 -5.95 16.65 -13.55
CA TYR A 10 -6.46 15.29 -13.30
C TYR A 10 -5.91 14.63 -12.04
N GLY A 11 -4.88 15.19 -11.41
CA GLY A 11 -4.20 14.58 -10.27
C GLY A 11 -5.11 14.36 -9.06
N LYS A 12 -6.19 15.14 -8.90
CA LYS A 12 -7.20 14.93 -7.86
C LYS A 12 -7.90 13.57 -7.90
N PHE A 13 -7.93 12.91 -9.06
CA PHE A 13 -8.53 11.59 -9.24
C PHE A 13 -7.53 10.44 -9.08
N ALA A 14 -6.22 10.74 -9.07
CA ALA A 14 -5.19 9.73 -8.97
C ALA A 14 -5.35 8.80 -7.75
N PRO A 15 -5.74 9.27 -6.55
CA PRO A 15 -5.94 8.38 -5.41
C PRO A 15 -7.01 7.31 -5.63
N SER A 16 -8.16 7.72 -6.18
CA SER A 16 -9.29 6.82 -6.45
C SER A 16 -8.96 5.84 -7.56
N VAL A 17 -8.27 6.29 -8.61
CA VAL A 17 -7.80 5.41 -9.69
C VAL A 17 -6.80 4.38 -9.15
N SER A 18 -5.84 4.81 -8.33
CA SER A 18 -4.90 3.90 -7.65
C SER A 18 -5.62 2.85 -6.80
N LEU A 19 -6.65 3.25 -6.05
CA LEU A 19 -7.46 2.30 -5.28
C LEU A 19 -8.11 1.26 -6.19
N VAL A 20 -8.80 1.70 -7.25
CA VAL A 20 -9.47 0.78 -8.18
C VAL A 20 -8.47 -0.18 -8.81
N CYS A 21 -7.33 0.33 -9.30
CA CYS A 21 -6.25 -0.53 -9.82
C CYS A 21 -5.77 -1.54 -8.77
N GLY A 22 -5.51 -1.10 -7.54
CA GLY A 22 -5.07 -1.97 -6.46
C GLY A 22 -6.08 -3.06 -6.13
N LEU A 23 -7.36 -2.72 -5.99
CA LEU A 23 -8.43 -3.68 -5.68
C LEU A 23 -8.65 -4.67 -6.83
N VAL A 24 -8.70 -4.20 -8.08
CA VAL A 24 -8.79 -5.07 -9.26
C VAL A 24 -7.60 -6.04 -9.32
N THR A 25 -6.40 -5.56 -8.99
CA THR A 25 -5.21 -6.41 -8.92
C THR A 25 -5.37 -7.48 -7.85
N LEU A 26 -5.70 -7.09 -6.61
CA LEU A 26 -5.82 -8.02 -5.48
C LEU A 26 -6.87 -9.10 -5.73
N PHE A 27 -8.10 -8.70 -6.06
CA PHE A 27 -9.21 -9.63 -6.24
C PHE A 27 -9.12 -10.39 -7.57
N GLY A 28 -8.67 -9.73 -8.64
CA GLY A 28 -8.51 -10.36 -9.94
C GLY A 28 -7.41 -11.42 -9.95
N THR A 29 -6.26 -11.14 -9.32
CA THR A 29 -5.18 -12.13 -9.19
C THR A 29 -5.58 -13.29 -8.31
N TYR A 30 -6.29 -13.04 -7.21
CA TYR A 30 -6.84 -14.11 -6.37
C TYR A 30 -7.83 -14.99 -7.14
N ALA A 31 -8.79 -14.39 -7.85
CA ALA A 31 -9.76 -15.14 -8.65
C ALA A 31 -9.08 -16.01 -9.72
N LEU A 32 -8.08 -15.46 -10.42
CA LEU A 32 -7.30 -16.21 -11.40
C LEU A 32 -6.52 -17.36 -10.74
N ALA A 33 -5.89 -17.14 -9.58
CA ALA A 33 -5.15 -18.18 -8.87
C ALA A 33 -6.08 -19.33 -8.41
N VAL A 34 -7.29 -19.01 -7.95
CA VAL A 34 -8.32 -20.02 -7.60
C VAL A 34 -8.76 -20.79 -8.84
N LEU A 35 -9.08 -20.11 -9.95
CA LEU A 35 -9.53 -20.75 -11.19
C LEU A 35 -8.48 -21.68 -11.81
N ASN A 36 -7.19 -21.40 -11.60
CA ASN A 36 -6.09 -22.22 -12.11
C ASN A 36 -5.57 -23.26 -11.09
N ASN A 37 -6.24 -23.43 -9.95
CA ASN A 37 -5.81 -24.34 -8.87
C ASN A 37 -4.37 -24.06 -8.36
N HIS A 38 -3.95 -22.80 -8.36
CA HIS A 38 -2.64 -22.38 -7.85
C HIS A 38 -2.65 -22.14 -6.33
N ILE A 39 -3.84 -22.10 -5.71
CA ILE A 39 -3.99 -22.03 -4.25
C ILE A 39 -3.98 -23.46 -3.70
N PRO A 40 -3.08 -23.80 -2.75
CA PRO A 40 -3.03 -25.16 -2.22
C PRO A 40 -4.31 -25.57 -1.50
N GLU A 41 -4.57 -26.87 -1.50
CA GLU A 41 -5.69 -27.45 -0.77
C GLU A 41 -5.66 -27.07 0.71
N GLY A 42 -6.84 -26.73 1.25
CA GLY A 42 -7.01 -26.29 2.63
C GLY A 42 -6.68 -24.82 2.88
N MET A 43 -6.07 -24.10 1.93
CA MET A 43 -5.82 -22.66 2.06
C MET A 43 -7.03 -21.86 1.60
N TRP A 44 -7.74 -21.26 2.54
CA TRP A 44 -8.93 -20.45 2.23
C TRP A 44 -8.57 -18.99 1.86
N LEU A 45 -7.46 -18.46 2.40
CA LEU A 45 -6.95 -17.14 2.02
C LEU A 45 -5.43 -17.17 1.83
N PRO A 46 -4.94 -17.02 0.59
CA PRO A 46 -3.52 -16.89 0.32
C PRO A 46 -2.98 -15.53 0.72
N PHE A 47 -1.72 -15.49 1.14
CA PHE A 47 -1.00 -14.22 1.29
C PHE A 47 -0.87 -13.53 -0.08
N ILE A 48 -0.93 -12.20 -0.14
CA ILE A 48 -1.15 -11.44 -1.39
C ILE A 48 -0.11 -11.80 -2.47
N SER A 49 1.16 -11.88 -2.09
CA SER A 49 2.27 -12.17 -3.01
C SER A 49 2.15 -13.53 -3.70
N LEU A 50 1.42 -14.49 -3.12
CA LEU A 50 1.19 -15.78 -3.74
C LEU A 50 0.33 -15.66 -4.99
N ASN A 51 -0.65 -14.75 -4.98
CA ASN A 51 -1.53 -14.49 -6.11
C ASN A 51 -0.78 -13.89 -7.32
N GLY A 52 0.49 -13.50 -7.18
CA GLY A 52 1.34 -13.06 -8.28
C GLY A 52 2.48 -14.03 -8.63
N ALA A 53 2.54 -15.20 -7.96
CA ALA A 53 3.68 -16.09 -8.06
C ALA A 53 3.69 -16.90 -9.37
N LEU A 54 2.53 -17.23 -9.94
CA LEU A 54 2.41 -18.05 -11.16
C LEU A 54 1.69 -17.29 -12.28
N ALA A 55 1.81 -17.80 -13.51
CA ALA A 55 1.12 -17.24 -14.68
C ALA A 55 -0.22 -17.98 -14.88
N PRO A 56 -1.30 -17.29 -15.29
CA PRO A 56 -1.32 -15.94 -15.89
C PRO A 56 -1.41 -14.76 -14.91
N GLU A 57 -1.78 -15.00 -13.63
CA GLU A 57 -2.09 -13.97 -12.65
C GLU A 57 -0.91 -13.02 -12.36
N ARG A 58 0.34 -13.50 -12.49
CA ARG A 58 1.56 -12.69 -12.42
C ARG A 58 1.51 -11.44 -13.30
N TRP A 59 0.94 -11.51 -14.50
CA TRP A 59 0.89 -10.36 -15.41
C TRP A 59 -0.05 -9.28 -14.92
N LEU A 60 -1.21 -9.69 -14.38
CA LEU A 60 -2.16 -8.78 -13.74
C LEU A 60 -1.55 -8.17 -12.48
N TYR A 61 -0.86 -8.98 -11.65
CA TYR A 61 -0.14 -8.54 -10.46
C TYR A 61 0.88 -7.44 -10.79
N LEU A 62 1.74 -7.70 -11.79
CA LEU A 62 2.76 -6.77 -12.26
C LEU A 62 2.12 -5.47 -12.76
N ALA A 63 1.27 -5.53 -13.78
CA ALA A 63 0.70 -4.34 -14.41
C ALA A 63 -0.12 -3.52 -13.41
N GLY A 64 -0.96 -4.18 -12.62
CA GLY A 64 -1.86 -3.56 -11.68
C GLY A 64 -1.15 -2.85 -10.52
N PHE A 65 -0.12 -3.45 -9.94
CA PHE A 65 0.67 -2.78 -8.89
C PHE A 65 1.62 -1.71 -9.40
N TRP A 66 2.12 -1.82 -10.64
CA TRP A 66 2.80 -0.71 -11.30
C TRP A 66 1.88 0.50 -11.48
N LEU A 67 0.68 0.30 -12.00
CA LEU A 67 -0.31 1.38 -12.17
C LEU A 67 -0.70 2.00 -10.82
N THR A 68 -0.89 1.15 -9.80
CA THR A 68 -1.17 1.61 -8.43
C THR A 68 -0.04 2.50 -7.91
N SER A 69 1.21 2.08 -8.08
CA SER A 69 2.40 2.85 -7.66
C SER A 69 2.53 4.19 -8.40
N ILE A 70 2.31 4.20 -9.72
CA ILE A 70 2.30 5.44 -10.51
C ILE A 70 1.25 6.41 -9.96
N GLY A 71 0.04 5.95 -9.68
CA GLY A 71 -1.00 6.82 -9.13
C GLY A 71 -0.71 7.28 -7.70
N ILE A 72 0.00 6.50 -6.87
CA ILE A 72 0.53 6.97 -5.57
C ILE A 72 1.54 8.11 -5.80
N CYS A 73 2.49 7.97 -6.72
CA CYS A 73 3.45 9.03 -7.05
C CYS A 73 2.76 10.31 -7.57
N VAL A 74 1.76 10.17 -8.43
CA VAL A 74 0.96 11.31 -8.92
C VAL A 74 0.19 11.97 -7.77
N SER A 75 -0.41 11.17 -6.87
CA SER A 75 -1.13 11.66 -5.70
C SER A 75 -0.19 12.41 -4.74
N ALA A 76 1.00 11.88 -4.46
CA ALA A 76 2.01 12.52 -3.63
C ALA A 76 2.47 13.86 -4.23
N LYS A 77 2.73 13.89 -5.54
CA LYS A 77 3.05 15.13 -6.25
C LYS A 77 1.89 16.13 -6.24
N TYR A 78 0.66 15.67 -6.41
CA TYR A 78 -0.51 16.54 -6.37
C TYR A 78 -0.74 17.12 -4.98
N ALA A 79 -0.64 16.31 -3.92
CA ALA A 79 -0.68 16.76 -2.52
C ALA A 79 0.41 17.79 -2.22
N LYS A 80 1.63 17.53 -2.70
CA LYS A 80 2.75 18.47 -2.66
C LYS A 80 2.37 19.84 -3.20
N ASP A 81 1.89 19.86 -4.44
CA ASP A 81 1.66 21.09 -5.20
C ASP A 81 0.41 21.85 -4.71
N THR A 82 -0.53 21.18 -4.02
CA THR A 82 -1.82 21.76 -3.61
C THR A 82 -1.87 22.20 -2.15
N PHE A 83 -1.45 21.37 -1.19
CA PHE A 83 -1.61 21.70 0.23
C PHE A 83 -0.40 21.37 1.11
N LEU A 84 0.38 20.33 0.80
CA LEU A 84 1.32 19.78 1.78
C LEU A 84 2.45 20.75 2.11
N TRP A 85 2.92 21.53 1.13
CA TRP A 85 3.92 22.59 1.33
C TRP A 85 3.36 23.86 1.95
N ARG A 86 2.04 23.96 2.13
CA ARG A 86 1.39 25.09 2.81
C ARG A 86 1.30 24.89 4.33
N ALA A 87 1.78 23.77 4.86
CA ALA A 87 1.89 23.54 6.30
C ALA A 87 2.70 24.65 6.99
N GLU A 88 2.45 24.88 8.27
CA GLU A 88 3.16 25.87 9.08
C GLU A 88 4.66 25.57 9.13
N SER A 89 5.50 26.61 9.27
CA SER A 89 6.97 26.49 9.20
C SER A 89 7.54 25.42 10.14
N HIS A 90 7.01 25.31 11.35
CA HIS A 90 7.43 24.32 12.35
C HIS A 90 7.03 22.86 11.98
N LEU A 91 6.09 22.67 11.05
CA LEU A 91 5.65 21.36 10.54
C LEU A 91 6.23 21.00 9.16
N GLN A 92 6.97 21.91 8.52
CA GLN A 92 7.51 21.71 7.17
C GLN A 92 8.46 20.50 7.05
N CYS A 93 9.25 20.22 8.09
CA CYS A 93 10.10 19.03 8.10
C CYS A 93 9.26 17.76 8.02
N LEU A 94 8.21 17.69 8.83
CA LEU A 94 7.28 16.56 8.87
C LEU A 94 6.53 16.38 7.53
N ALA A 95 6.12 17.48 6.90
CA ALA A 95 5.51 17.48 5.57
C ALA A 95 6.43 16.89 4.50
N LYS A 96 7.71 17.27 4.50
CA LYS A 96 8.72 16.71 3.59
C LYS A 96 8.94 15.22 3.84
N ILE A 97 9.09 14.83 5.11
CA ILE A 97 9.26 13.43 5.51
C ILE A 97 8.08 12.59 5.02
N SER A 98 6.85 13.03 5.28
CA SER A 98 5.63 12.35 4.82
C SER A 98 5.60 12.18 3.29
N TYR A 99 5.94 13.23 2.54
CA TYR A 99 6.06 13.17 1.09
C TYR A 99 7.09 12.12 0.63
N TYR A 100 8.31 12.15 1.16
CA TYR A 100 9.34 11.19 0.73
C TYR A 100 8.99 9.76 1.10
N PHE A 101 8.37 9.53 2.27
CA PHE A 101 7.90 8.19 2.63
C PHE A 101 6.85 7.65 1.68
N SER A 102 5.93 8.48 1.17
CA SER A 102 4.98 8.03 0.15
C SER A 102 5.67 7.58 -1.15
N LEU A 103 6.74 8.27 -1.56
CA LEU A 103 7.53 7.90 -2.75
C LEU A 103 8.33 6.62 -2.51
N ILE A 104 8.95 6.47 -1.33
CA ILE A 104 9.67 5.25 -0.95
C ILE A 104 8.70 4.06 -0.90
N ALA A 105 7.49 4.25 -0.38
CA ALA A 105 6.46 3.23 -0.39
C ALA A 105 6.10 2.79 -1.82
N ALA A 106 5.89 3.74 -2.73
CA ALA A 106 5.64 3.48 -4.15
C ALA A 106 6.80 2.71 -4.82
N MET A 107 8.05 3.02 -4.46
CA MET A 107 9.22 2.27 -4.93
C MET A 107 9.23 0.84 -4.39
N GLY A 108 8.92 0.64 -3.10
CA GLY A 108 8.77 -0.69 -2.52
C GLY A 108 7.72 -1.53 -3.26
N LEU A 109 6.57 -0.92 -3.59
CA LEU A 109 5.52 -1.54 -4.39
C LEU A 109 6.01 -1.95 -5.79
N ILE A 110 6.79 -1.10 -6.47
CA ILE A 110 7.37 -1.41 -7.80
C ILE A 110 8.32 -2.60 -7.70
N VAL A 111 9.22 -2.61 -6.71
CA VAL A 111 10.20 -3.69 -6.53
C VAL A 111 9.48 -5.02 -6.31
N GLN A 112 8.51 -5.07 -5.40
CA GLN A 112 7.78 -6.32 -5.15
C GLN A 112 6.88 -6.77 -6.31
N ALA A 113 6.37 -5.83 -7.12
CA ALA A 113 5.57 -6.16 -8.31
C ALA A 113 6.45 -6.72 -9.43
N THR A 114 7.64 -6.16 -9.61
CA THR A 114 8.58 -6.51 -10.69
C THR A 114 9.29 -7.82 -10.42
N ILE A 115 9.65 -8.07 -9.17
CA ILE A 115 10.35 -9.27 -8.75
C ILE A 115 9.33 -10.13 -8.01
N PRO A 116 8.64 -11.06 -8.70
CA PRO A 116 7.61 -11.86 -8.07
C PRO A 116 8.21 -12.79 -7.03
N LEU A 117 7.37 -13.34 -6.17
CA LEU A 117 7.77 -14.41 -5.28
C LEU A 117 8.13 -15.67 -6.09
N GLN A 118 9.05 -16.49 -5.58
CA GLN A 118 9.39 -17.75 -6.26
C GLN A 118 8.16 -18.67 -6.36
N SER A 119 8.05 -19.40 -7.47
CA SER A 119 6.91 -20.27 -7.77
C SER A 119 6.72 -21.41 -6.76
N ASN A 120 7.81 -21.89 -6.17
CA ASN A 120 7.83 -22.99 -5.19
C ASN A 120 7.88 -22.47 -3.74
N ILE A 121 7.29 -21.30 -3.46
CA ILE A 121 7.35 -20.71 -2.12
C ILE A 121 6.76 -21.62 -1.03
N PHE A 122 5.76 -22.44 -1.36
CA PHE A 122 5.18 -23.37 -0.41
C PHE A 122 6.16 -24.41 0.11
N ASP A 123 7.01 -24.94 -0.76
CA ASP A 123 8.04 -25.89 -0.37
C ASP A 123 9.01 -25.21 0.61
N VAL A 124 9.32 -23.93 0.41
CA VAL A 124 10.14 -23.16 1.34
C VAL A 124 9.46 -22.95 2.70
N ILE A 125 8.16 -22.65 2.70
CA ILE A 125 7.39 -22.52 3.96
C ILE A 125 7.35 -23.86 4.72
N LYS A 126 7.27 -24.98 3.99
CA LYS A 126 7.33 -26.34 4.54
C LYS A 126 8.75 -26.81 4.90
N ARG A 127 9.77 -26.00 4.61
CA ARG A 127 11.22 -26.31 4.78
C ARG A 127 11.71 -27.46 3.92
N GLU A 128 11.12 -27.61 2.75
CA GLU A 128 11.45 -28.61 1.72
C GLU A 128 12.27 -28.00 0.57
N ALA A 129 12.40 -26.67 0.54
CA ALA A 129 13.27 -25.96 -0.40
C ALA A 129 13.93 -24.74 0.27
N GLU A 130 15.01 -24.25 -0.34
CA GLU A 130 15.73 -23.06 0.13
C GLU A 130 15.12 -21.76 -0.39
N LEU A 131 15.22 -20.69 0.41
CA LEU A 131 14.77 -19.36 0.02
C LEU A 131 15.73 -18.74 -0.99
N ARG A 132 15.26 -18.49 -2.22
CA ARG A 132 16.08 -17.86 -3.26
C ARG A 132 16.21 -16.34 -3.07
N ALA A 133 17.28 -15.77 -3.62
CA ALA A 133 17.54 -14.32 -3.61
C ALA A 133 16.37 -13.49 -4.18
N GLN A 134 15.69 -14.00 -5.21
CA GLN A 134 14.48 -13.39 -5.76
C GLN A 134 13.41 -13.13 -4.68
N SER A 135 13.10 -14.13 -3.86
CA SER A 135 12.11 -14.02 -2.80
C SER A 135 12.57 -13.08 -1.68
N MET A 136 13.87 -13.06 -1.37
CA MET A 136 14.44 -12.10 -0.40
C MET A 136 14.27 -10.66 -0.89
N ILE A 137 14.53 -10.39 -2.18
CA ILE A 137 14.34 -9.06 -2.76
C ILE A 137 12.86 -8.68 -2.77
N HIS A 138 11.97 -9.60 -3.17
CA HIS A 138 10.51 -9.40 -3.13
C HIS A 138 10.04 -9.00 -1.71
N GLN A 139 10.42 -9.79 -0.71
CA GLN A 139 10.07 -9.56 0.70
C GLN A 139 10.65 -8.24 1.22
N THR A 140 11.86 -7.88 0.80
CA THR A 140 12.47 -6.58 1.14
C THR A 140 11.68 -5.42 0.51
N GLY A 141 11.25 -5.55 -0.75
CA GLY A 141 10.40 -4.56 -1.40
C GLY A 141 9.06 -4.38 -0.68
N ALA A 142 8.42 -5.48 -0.28
CA ALA A 142 7.19 -5.45 0.52
C ALA A 142 7.43 -4.80 1.90
N LEU A 143 8.53 -5.13 2.58
CA LEU A 143 8.90 -4.51 3.86
C LEU A 143 9.08 -3.00 3.73
N VAL A 144 9.79 -2.55 2.68
CA VAL A 144 9.97 -1.11 2.38
C VAL A 144 8.62 -0.44 2.13
N LEU A 145 7.74 -1.06 1.34
CA LEU A 145 6.37 -0.58 1.11
C LEU A 145 5.62 -0.37 2.43
N PHE A 146 5.60 -1.37 3.31
CA PHE A 146 4.82 -1.30 4.54
C PHE A 146 5.41 -0.32 5.57
N LEU A 147 6.73 -0.35 5.79
CA LEU A 147 7.37 0.55 6.76
C LEU A 147 7.28 2.02 6.31
N ALA A 148 7.58 2.30 5.04
CA ALA A 148 7.48 3.65 4.51
C ALA A 148 6.03 4.10 4.40
N GLY A 149 5.11 3.23 3.98
CA GLY A 149 3.67 3.51 3.94
C GLY A 149 3.12 3.83 5.32
N TYR A 150 3.50 3.07 6.35
CA TYR A 150 3.08 3.31 7.73
C TYR A 150 3.66 4.62 8.30
N ALA A 151 4.95 4.88 8.06
CA ALA A 151 5.57 6.14 8.43
C ALA A 151 4.92 7.35 7.73
N HIS A 152 4.56 7.21 6.45
CA HIS A 152 3.77 8.20 5.72
C HIS A 152 2.41 8.47 6.40
N CYS A 153 1.66 7.41 6.73
CA CYS A 153 0.34 7.55 7.36
C CYS A 153 0.44 8.24 8.73
N ILE A 154 1.38 7.83 9.60
CA ILE A 154 1.59 8.47 10.91
C ILE A 154 1.93 9.96 10.75
N THR A 155 2.92 10.26 9.90
CA THR A 155 3.40 11.64 9.73
C THR A 155 2.31 12.52 9.12
N MET A 156 1.51 11.99 8.20
CA MET A 156 0.37 12.70 7.62
C MET A 156 -0.75 12.89 8.65
N ASP A 157 -1.08 11.89 9.47
CA ASP A 157 -2.08 12.04 10.53
C ASP A 157 -1.67 13.16 11.49
N ILE A 158 -0.41 13.17 11.96
CA ILE A 158 0.11 14.24 12.81
C ILE A 158 -0.06 15.60 12.11
N LEU A 159 0.30 15.72 10.83
CA LEU A 159 0.12 16.96 10.07
C LEU A 159 -1.34 17.38 10.01
N LEU A 160 -2.26 16.48 9.70
CA LEU A 160 -3.68 16.78 9.59
C LEU A 160 -4.28 17.23 10.94
N PHE A 161 -3.83 16.65 12.05
CA PHE A 161 -4.33 17.02 13.38
C PHE A 161 -3.67 18.28 13.96
N ARG A 162 -2.42 18.59 13.58
CA ARG A 162 -1.66 19.73 14.13
C ARG A 162 -1.69 20.98 13.26
N SER A 163 -1.87 20.84 11.95
CA SER A 163 -1.90 21.96 11.02
C SER A 163 -3.29 22.55 10.87
N HIS A 164 -3.38 23.87 10.95
CA HIS A 164 -4.58 24.63 10.61
C HIS A 164 -4.60 25.02 9.12
N ALA A 165 -3.43 25.03 8.47
CA ALA A 165 -3.31 25.35 7.05
C ALA A 165 -3.77 24.21 6.11
N LEU A 166 -3.87 22.98 6.60
CA LEU A 166 -4.24 21.82 5.78
C LEU A 166 -5.76 21.68 5.61
N PRO A 167 -6.24 21.47 4.37
CA PRO A 167 -7.66 21.43 4.04
C PRO A 167 -8.24 20.04 4.33
N SER A 168 -8.60 19.76 5.59
CA SER A 168 -9.10 18.43 5.97
C SER A 168 -10.30 18.50 6.92
N SER A 169 -11.32 17.71 6.61
CA SER A 169 -12.52 17.56 7.42
C SER A 169 -12.30 16.60 8.60
N THR A 170 -13.06 16.77 9.67
CA THR A 170 -13.01 15.86 10.84
C THR A 170 -13.24 14.40 10.46
N PHE A 171 -14.13 14.14 9.48
CA PHE A 171 -14.37 12.79 8.97
C PHE A 171 -13.11 12.20 8.33
N SER A 172 -12.44 12.95 7.46
CA SER A 172 -11.21 12.48 6.79
C SER A 172 -10.10 12.16 7.81
N LYS A 173 -9.88 13.04 8.79
CA LYS A 173 -8.89 12.83 9.85
C LYS A 173 -9.16 11.55 10.65
N ARG A 174 -10.41 11.31 11.05
CA ARG A 174 -10.81 10.11 11.80
C ARG A 174 -10.68 8.84 10.96
N LEU A 175 -11.11 8.87 9.70
CA LEU A 175 -10.97 7.75 8.78
C LEU A 175 -9.50 7.35 8.62
N LYS A 176 -8.63 8.31 8.31
CA LYS A 176 -7.19 8.09 8.15
C LYS A 176 -6.56 7.51 9.42
N LEU A 177 -6.91 8.05 10.58
CA LEU A 177 -6.43 7.53 11.86
C LEU A 177 -6.84 6.06 12.08
N VAL A 178 -8.10 5.70 11.81
CA VAL A 178 -8.57 4.30 11.88
C VAL A 178 -7.80 3.41 10.92
N LEU A 179 -7.59 3.86 9.68
CA LEU A 179 -6.83 3.12 8.67
C LEU A 179 -5.37 2.91 9.11
N THR A 180 -4.73 3.92 9.70
CA THR A 180 -3.39 3.80 10.30
C THR A 180 -3.37 2.73 11.39
N PHE A 181 -4.35 2.69 12.28
CA PHE A 181 -4.44 1.62 13.29
C PHE A 181 -4.71 0.24 12.67
N LEU A 182 -5.53 0.14 11.64
CA LEU A 182 -5.75 -1.13 10.92
C LEU A 182 -4.49 -1.64 10.23
N MET A 183 -3.58 -0.77 9.81
CA MET A 183 -2.26 -1.17 9.31
C MET A 183 -1.37 -1.82 10.36
N LEU A 184 -1.72 -1.75 11.66
CA LEU A 184 -1.04 -2.50 12.71
C LEU A 184 -1.50 -3.97 12.79
N ALA A 185 -2.57 -4.37 12.11
CA ALA A 185 -3.07 -5.74 12.14
C ALA A 185 -2.00 -6.81 11.82
N PRO A 186 -1.09 -6.64 10.83
CA PRO A 186 0.01 -7.58 10.62
C PRO A 186 0.96 -7.69 11.82
N PHE A 187 1.14 -6.65 12.63
CA PHE A 187 2.01 -6.79 13.80
C PHE A 187 1.43 -7.79 14.80
N PHE A 188 0.11 -7.79 14.99
CA PHE A 188 -0.54 -8.73 15.91
C PHE A 188 -0.79 -10.10 15.27
N LEU A 189 -1.11 -10.15 13.98
CA LEU A 189 -1.45 -11.39 13.26
C LEU A 189 -0.25 -12.08 12.62
N ALA A 190 0.84 -11.36 12.33
CA ALA A 190 2.02 -11.88 11.63
C ALA A 190 3.29 -12.02 12.51
N PHE A 191 3.41 -11.37 13.68
CA PHE A 191 4.60 -11.59 14.55
C PHE A 191 4.72 -13.03 15.05
N ILE A 192 3.62 -13.77 15.15
CA ILE A 192 3.62 -15.16 15.65
C ILE A 192 3.80 -16.16 14.49
N PRO A 193 3.19 -15.98 13.29
CA PRO A 193 3.33 -16.91 12.17
C PRO A 193 4.01 -16.39 10.88
N HIS A 194 4.81 -15.31 10.86
CA HIS A 194 5.40 -14.82 9.60
C HIS A 194 6.24 -15.88 8.85
N PRO A 195 5.94 -16.26 7.59
CA PRO A 195 6.54 -17.41 6.90
C PRO A 195 8.07 -17.37 6.79
N ALA A 196 8.68 -16.18 6.86
CA ALA A 196 10.13 -15.99 6.85
C ALA A 196 10.81 -16.14 8.22
N SER A 197 10.08 -16.36 9.32
CA SER A 197 10.71 -16.72 10.60
C SER A 197 11.26 -18.14 10.50
N SER A 198 12.56 -18.26 10.20
CA SER A 198 13.29 -19.53 10.26
C SER A 198 13.32 -20.14 11.66
N VAL A 199 12.97 -19.34 12.67
CA VAL A 199 12.82 -19.74 14.07
C VAL A 199 11.37 -20.21 14.29
N GLY A 200 11.20 -21.49 14.62
CA GLY A 200 9.89 -22.07 14.98
C GLY A 200 9.60 -23.44 14.35
N PRO A 201 8.45 -24.06 14.66
CA PRO A 201 7.97 -25.28 14.01
C PRO A 201 7.51 -25.02 12.56
N LYS A 202 7.28 -26.10 11.79
CA LYS A 202 6.59 -26.02 10.49
C LYS A 202 5.20 -25.44 10.72
N LYS A 203 4.77 -24.55 9.83
CA LYS A 203 3.46 -23.89 9.91
C LYS A 203 2.41 -24.68 9.17
N THR A 204 1.22 -24.75 9.76
CA THR A 204 0.03 -25.31 9.12
C THR A 204 -0.48 -24.36 8.05
N VAL A 205 -1.26 -24.90 7.10
CA VAL A 205 -1.93 -24.11 6.05
C VAL A 205 -2.90 -23.09 6.66
N GLU A 206 -3.50 -23.44 7.79
CA GLU A 206 -4.42 -22.56 8.52
C GLU A 206 -3.71 -21.34 9.12
N GLU A 207 -2.57 -21.54 9.80
CA GLU A 207 -1.75 -20.44 10.33
C GLU A 207 -1.29 -19.46 9.25
N ILE A 208 -0.93 -19.98 8.07
CA ILE A 208 -0.57 -19.16 6.92
C ILE A 208 -1.77 -18.29 6.47
N SER A 209 -2.98 -18.87 6.49
CA SER A 209 -4.20 -18.16 6.09
C SER A 209 -4.55 -17.03 7.07
N TYR A 210 -4.36 -17.22 8.38
CA TYR A 210 -4.52 -16.13 9.35
C TYR A 210 -3.48 -15.02 9.16
N GLY A 211 -2.22 -15.38 8.86
CA GLY A 211 -1.19 -14.41 8.50
C GLY A 211 -1.56 -13.61 7.25
N ALA A 212 -2.22 -14.26 6.28
CA ALA A 212 -2.74 -13.59 5.09
C ALA A 212 -3.79 -12.53 5.42
N VAL A 213 -4.72 -12.78 6.36
CA VAL A 213 -5.71 -11.77 6.78
C VAL A 213 -5.04 -10.47 7.21
N GLY A 214 -3.95 -10.55 7.97
CA GLY A 214 -3.17 -9.37 8.36
C GLY A 214 -2.65 -8.60 7.15
N GLN A 215 -2.06 -9.29 6.18
CA GLN A 215 -1.55 -8.65 4.96
C GLN A 215 -2.66 -8.00 4.12
N TRP A 216 -3.77 -8.72 3.91
CA TRP A 216 -4.93 -8.20 3.18
C TRP A 216 -5.53 -6.95 3.86
N THR A 217 -5.66 -7.00 5.19
CA THR A 217 -6.14 -5.87 5.97
C THR A 217 -5.20 -4.67 5.85
N CYS A 218 -3.89 -4.88 5.97
CA CYS A 218 -2.90 -3.80 5.90
C CYS A 218 -2.82 -3.18 4.50
N VAL A 219 -2.76 -3.99 3.43
CA VAL A 219 -2.75 -3.46 2.06
C VAL A 219 -4.05 -2.74 1.75
N GLY A 220 -5.20 -3.32 2.12
CA GLY A 220 -6.50 -2.68 1.96
C GLY A 220 -6.58 -1.34 2.70
N ALA A 221 -6.14 -1.30 3.96
CA ALA A 221 -6.10 -0.07 4.75
C ALA A 221 -5.18 0.99 4.14
N LEU A 222 -3.99 0.62 3.67
CA LEU A 222 -3.06 1.51 3.01
C LEU A 222 -3.63 2.08 1.69
N LEU A 223 -4.25 1.24 0.86
CA LEU A 223 -4.89 1.69 -0.38
C LEU A 223 -6.04 2.66 -0.10
N LEU A 224 -6.89 2.35 0.88
CA LEU A 224 -7.98 3.24 1.32
C LEU A 224 -7.44 4.55 1.92
N TYR A 225 -6.31 4.49 2.64
CA TYR A 225 -5.67 5.67 3.21
C TYR A 225 -5.27 6.62 2.09
N PHE A 226 -4.54 6.12 1.09
CA PHE A 226 -4.19 6.92 -0.08
C PHE A 226 -5.44 7.42 -0.81
N ALA A 227 -6.43 6.55 -1.07
CA ALA A 227 -7.67 6.93 -1.74
C ALA A 227 -8.40 8.09 -1.04
N SER A 228 -8.35 8.11 0.29
CA SER A 228 -9.00 9.13 1.10
C SER A 228 -8.41 10.54 0.89
N TYR A 229 -7.23 10.69 0.29
CA TYR A 229 -6.71 12.01 -0.15
C TYR A 229 -7.63 12.72 -1.14
N HIS A 230 -8.50 11.98 -1.83
CA HIS A 230 -9.53 12.57 -2.67
C HIS A 230 -10.40 13.58 -1.90
N LEU A 231 -10.64 13.36 -0.60
CA LEU A 231 -11.40 14.26 0.26
C LEU A 231 -10.70 15.62 0.44
N GLU A 232 -9.40 15.62 0.72
CA GLU A 232 -8.59 16.84 0.78
C GLU A 232 -8.52 17.54 -0.60
N PHE A 233 -8.32 16.77 -1.66
CA PHE A 233 -8.17 17.31 -3.02
C PHE A 233 -9.44 17.99 -3.53
N CYS A 234 -10.63 17.46 -3.21
CA CYS A 234 -11.90 18.12 -3.53
C CYS A 234 -12.19 19.32 -2.64
N GLY A 235 -11.81 19.26 -1.35
CA GLY A 235 -11.96 20.38 -0.42
C GLY A 235 -11.20 21.64 -0.85
N THR A 236 -9.98 21.48 -1.39
CA THR A 236 -9.12 22.62 -1.82
C THR A 236 -9.71 23.54 -2.90
N HIS A 237 -10.69 23.06 -3.67
CA HIS A 237 -11.31 23.84 -4.74
C HIS A 237 -12.58 24.59 -4.30
N SER A 238 -13.12 24.27 -3.13
CA SER A 238 -14.43 24.77 -2.69
C SER A 238 -14.34 26.10 -1.94
N ASP A 239 -13.19 26.42 -1.34
CA ASP A 239 -12.92 27.71 -0.71
C ASP A 239 -12.22 28.63 -1.71
N GLY A 240 -13.01 29.33 -2.53
CA GLY A 240 -12.56 30.57 -3.17
C GLY A 240 -12.05 31.57 -2.12
N PRO A 241 -11.23 32.56 -2.50
CA PRO A 241 -10.66 33.51 -1.54
C PRO A 241 -11.78 34.20 -0.77
N ARG A 242 -11.96 33.81 0.50
CA ARG A 242 -12.72 34.61 1.45
C ARG A 242 -11.84 35.79 1.78
N HIS A 243 -12.02 36.87 1.03
CA HIS A 243 -11.49 38.18 1.37
C HIS A 243 -12.06 38.54 2.75
N HIS A 244 -11.22 38.44 3.77
CA HIS A 244 -11.39 39.07 5.08
C HIS A 244 -10.37 40.19 5.19
#